data_AF-B0NKP2-F1
#
_entry.id   AF-B0NKP2-F1
#
_cell.length_a   1.000
_cell.length_b   1.000
_cell.length_c   1.000
_cell.angle_alpha   90.00
_cell.angle_beta   90.00
_cell.angle_gamma   90.00
#
_symmetry.space_group_name_H-M   'P 1'
#
loop_
_entity.id
_entity.type
_entity.pdbx_description
1 polymer ?
#
loop_
_entity_poly.entity_id
_entity_poly.type
_entity_poly.pdbx_seq_one_letter_code
_entity_poly.pdbx_strand_id
1 'polypeptide(L)'
;SADFLVLNRCKSEPEQCPGSNYQANAHDAYFANPFYTAGQMAPVYPYLMHNEDGSVATDGNGNSYDISNYDYLSGRNIIYEIQNDISRKERNAVSGQIYGTISFLKDFAATVRGDLYNVNNTEKAFNNPYCGDGAANNGRLSKVHDRTREYRFTQELTWTHDFDKHHIDVLLAHESFKHSYNYDFMMKEQMKVSGNTEMSNFAKMTSIDGYNQEYTTESYLSRARYNFAERYFLDASFRRDGSSRFSDPWGNFWSLGASWIISQEKFMKDLTWIDNLKFRVSYGEVGNDAGADYYAYKELFYSDVNAGIGAFYKIQIPNKNLKWETSGSLDIALEGRLFNRFNFSLDFF
;
A
#
# COMPACT_ATOMS: atom_id res chain seq x y z
N SER A 1 12.42 34.88 36.85
CA SER A 1 13.56 33.93 36.90
C SER A 1 13.33 32.91 35.81
N ALA A 2 14.33 32.72 34.95
CA ALA A 2 14.22 31.87 33.78
C ALA A 2 14.35 30.39 34.18
N ASP A 3 13.34 29.58 33.87
CA ASP A 3 13.47 28.13 33.85
C ASP A 3 13.57 27.68 32.39
N PHE A 4 14.82 27.60 31.92
CA PHE A 4 15.18 26.87 30.73
C PHE A 4 15.07 25.37 31.05
N LEU A 5 14.10 24.69 30.47
CA LEU A 5 14.04 23.23 30.54
C LEU A 5 15.07 22.64 29.57
N VAL A 6 16.13 22.07 30.14
CA VAL A 6 17.11 21.24 29.44
C VAL A 6 16.40 19.97 29.00
N LEU A 7 16.10 19.86 27.71
CA LEU A 7 15.67 18.61 27.09
C LEU A 7 16.88 17.99 26.38
N ASN A 8 17.20 16.77 26.82
CA ASN A 8 18.34 15.99 26.34
C ASN A 8 18.40 15.96 24.82
N ARG A 9 19.58 16.29 24.28
CA ARG A 9 19.93 16.02 22.88
C ARG A 9 19.88 14.51 22.63
N CYS A 10 18.87 14.03 21.92
CA CYS A 10 19.04 12.83 21.10
C CYS A 10 19.98 13.20 19.96
N LYS A 11 21.22 12.70 20.03
CA LYS A 11 22.13 12.72 18.90
C LYS A 11 21.54 11.87 17.78
N SER A 12 21.78 12.35 16.57
CA SER A 12 21.56 11.71 15.28
C SER A 12 21.86 10.20 15.26
N GLU A 13 20.82 9.37 15.39
CA GLU A 13 20.64 8.03 14.78
C GLU A 13 19.23 7.52 15.14
N PRO A 14 18.55 6.71 14.29
CA PRO A 14 17.13 6.44 14.39
C PRO A 14 16.84 5.30 15.38
N GLU A 15 16.95 5.57 16.68
CA GLU A 15 16.39 4.68 17.70
C GLU A 15 14.95 5.11 18.02
N GLN A 16 14.00 4.22 17.73
CA GLN A 16 12.60 4.35 18.13
C GLN A 16 12.49 4.45 19.66
N CYS A 17 12.11 5.61 20.17
CA CYS A 17 11.64 5.74 21.56
C CYS A 17 10.34 4.92 21.73
N PRO A 18 10.31 3.88 22.58
CA PRO A 18 9.12 3.09 22.80
C PRO A 18 8.13 3.90 23.66
N GLY A 19 6.91 4.11 23.14
CA GLY A 19 5.81 4.72 23.90
C GLY A 19 5.33 6.09 23.44
N SER A 20 5.69 6.55 22.24
CA SER A 20 5.16 7.82 21.72
C SER A 20 3.96 7.61 20.79
N ASN A 21 2.86 8.32 21.04
CA ASN A 21 1.64 8.38 20.22
C ASN A 21 1.87 9.17 18.91
N TYR A 22 3.04 9.06 18.27
CA TYR A 22 3.29 9.75 17.01
C TYR A 22 2.62 8.99 15.86
N GLN A 23 1.66 9.64 15.19
CA GLN A 23 1.17 9.21 13.88
C GLN A 23 2.29 9.41 12.84
N ALA A 24 2.83 8.32 12.31
CA ALA A 24 3.84 8.35 11.25
C ALA A 24 3.35 8.99 9.92
N ASN A 25 2.04 9.21 9.78
CA ASN A 25 1.39 9.72 8.58
C ASN A 25 0.80 11.13 8.75
N ALA A 26 1.21 11.90 9.78
CA ALA A 26 0.76 13.28 9.96
C ALA A 26 1.42 14.23 8.94
N HIS A 27 1.09 14.04 7.66
CA HIS A 27 1.23 15.10 6.65
C HIS A 27 -0.16 15.75 6.57
N ASP A 28 -0.21 17.08 6.65
CA ASP A 28 -1.37 17.94 6.32
C ASP A 28 -2.32 18.42 7.44
N ALA A 29 -2.09 18.10 8.73
CA ALA A 29 -2.85 18.74 9.82
C ALA A 29 -1.98 19.68 10.66
N TYR A 30 -2.24 20.99 10.59
CA TYR A 30 -1.56 22.10 11.31
C TYR A 30 -1.36 21.83 12.81
N PHE A 31 -2.22 21.01 13.42
CA PHE A 31 -2.29 20.74 14.86
C PHE A 31 -1.84 19.32 15.28
N ALA A 32 -1.55 18.43 14.33
CA ALA A 32 -1.10 17.06 14.63
C ALA A 32 0.42 16.96 14.86
N ASN A 33 1.19 17.96 14.39
CA ASN A 33 2.63 18.03 14.58
C ASN A 33 2.99 19.12 15.61
N PRO A 34 3.36 18.74 16.85
CA PRO A 34 3.65 19.71 17.90
C PRO A 34 4.87 20.60 17.59
N PHE A 35 5.83 20.13 16.79
CA PHE A 35 6.99 20.94 16.39
C PHE A 35 6.61 22.00 15.36
N TYR A 36 5.75 21.63 14.41
CA TYR A 36 5.24 22.58 13.43
C TYR A 36 4.40 23.66 14.10
N THR A 37 3.46 23.28 14.98
CA THR A 37 2.67 24.28 15.68
C THR A 37 3.51 25.13 16.63
N ALA A 38 4.46 24.54 17.38
CA ALA A 38 5.37 25.33 18.23
C ALA A 38 6.23 26.32 17.42
N GLY A 39 6.62 25.97 16.19
CA GLY A 39 7.35 26.86 15.28
C GLY A 39 6.50 27.97 14.66
N GLN A 40 5.17 27.84 14.66
CA GLN A 40 4.23 28.84 14.13
C GLN A 40 3.51 29.63 15.24
N MET A 41 3.50 29.12 16.48
CA MET A 41 2.92 29.77 17.64
C MET A 41 3.76 30.96 18.08
N ALA A 42 3.13 32.13 18.20
CA ALA A 42 3.78 33.27 18.82
C ALA A 42 4.03 32.97 20.31
N PRO A 43 5.24 33.27 20.85
CA PRO A 43 5.63 32.91 22.22
C PRO A 43 4.85 33.66 23.33
N VAL A 44 3.93 34.53 22.95
CA VAL A 44 3.03 35.30 23.83
C VAL A 44 1.83 34.48 24.28
N TYR A 45 1.45 33.42 23.55
CA TYR A 45 0.31 32.61 23.94
C TYR A 45 0.69 31.55 24.96
N PRO A 46 0.05 31.56 26.14
CA PRO A 46 0.40 30.64 27.17
C PRO A 46 -0.19 29.26 26.87
N TYR A 47 0.56 28.24 27.25
CA TYR A 47 0.12 26.85 27.13
C TYR A 47 -0.72 26.41 28.34
N LEU A 48 -0.40 26.98 29.50
CA LEU A 48 -1.10 26.79 30.76
C LEU A 48 -1.88 28.07 31.10
N MET A 49 -2.97 27.93 31.83
CA MET A 49 -3.66 29.08 32.42
C MET A 49 -2.76 29.69 33.49
N HIS A 50 -2.76 31.01 33.62
CA HIS A 50 -2.03 31.74 34.66
C HIS A 50 -2.96 32.69 35.41
N ASN A 51 -2.75 32.80 36.73
CA ASN A 51 -3.39 33.82 37.56
C ASN A 51 -2.76 35.19 37.30
N GLU A 52 -3.37 36.26 37.82
CA GLU A 52 -2.86 37.64 37.68
C GLU A 52 -1.43 37.82 38.25
N ASP A 53 -1.03 36.97 39.20
CA ASP A 53 0.31 36.95 39.80
C ASP A 53 1.34 36.12 39.00
N GLY A 54 0.93 35.52 37.87
CA GLY A 54 1.76 34.69 37.01
C GLY A 54 1.89 33.22 37.45
N SER A 55 1.33 32.84 38.60
CA SER A 55 1.27 31.43 39.02
C SER A 55 0.36 30.62 38.08
N VAL A 56 0.62 29.31 37.95
CA VAL A 56 -0.22 28.43 37.12
C VAL A 56 -1.61 28.32 37.75
N ALA A 57 -2.63 28.67 36.98
CA ALA A 57 -4.03 28.54 37.38
C ALA A 57 -4.53 27.11 37.13
N THR A 58 -5.62 26.74 37.81
CA THR A 58 -6.34 25.49 37.59
C THR A 58 -7.83 25.79 37.43
N ASP A 59 -8.49 25.11 36.50
CA ASP A 59 -9.94 25.14 36.39
C ASP A 59 -10.61 24.36 37.55
N GLY A 60 -11.94 24.38 37.61
CA GLY A 60 -12.72 23.65 38.63
C GLY A 60 -12.58 22.12 38.60
N ASN A 61 -11.92 21.56 37.58
CA ASN A 61 -11.61 20.14 37.43
C ASN A 61 -10.12 19.84 37.67
N GLY A 62 -9.33 20.85 38.06
CA GLY A 62 -7.88 20.72 38.30
C GLY A 62 -7.01 20.74 37.04
N ASN A 63 -7.57 21.10 35.87
CA ASN A 63 -6.78 21.25 34.65
C ASN A 63 -6.10 22.62 34.65
N SER A 64 -4.81 22.65 34.35
CA SER A 64 -4.05 23.89 34.17
C SER A 64 -3.89 24.29 32.72
N TYR A 65 -4.46 23.55 31.77
CA TYR A 65 -4.24 23.77 30.35
C TYR A 65 -5.09 24.91 29.83
N ASP A 66 -4.46 25.84 29.11
CA ASP A 66 -5.19 26.93 28.50
C ASP A 66 -5.93 26.44 27.24
N ILE A 67 -7.21 26.12 27.43
CA ILE A 67 -8.15 25.76 26.37
C ILE A 67 -9.00 26.95 25.92
N SER A 68 -8.56 28.17 26.24
CA SER A 68 -9.24 29.40 25.83
C SER A 68 -9.35 29.46 24.31
N ASN A 69 -10.48 29.98 23.84
CA ASN A 69 -10.81 30.06 22.42
C ASN A 69 -9.99 31.15 21.70
N TYR A 70 -8.68 30.98 21.63
CA TYR A 70 -7.83 31.82 20.81
C TYR A 70 -8.10 31.49 19.33
N ASP A 71 -8.50 32.50 18.56
CA ASP A 71 -8.89 32.35 17.15
C ASP A 71 -7.82 31.62 16.32
N TYR A 72 -6.54 31.82 16.63
CA TYR A 72 -5.43 31.20 15.90
C TYR A 72 -5.23 29.70 16.18
N LEU A 73 -5.76 29.18 17.30
CA LEU A 73 -5.78 27.73 17.59
C LEU A 73 -7.17 27.12 17.43
N SER A 74 -8.21 27.92 17.11
CA SER A 74 -9.58 27.42 17.01
C SER A 74 -10.04 26.67 18.28
N GLY A 75 -9.63 27.16 19.46
CA GLY A 75 -9.96 26.53 20.74
C GLY A 75 -9.24 25.19 21.00
N ARG A 76 -8.09 24.97 20.37
CA ARG A 76 -7.27 23.76 20.54
C ARG A 76 -6.11 23.98 21.51
N ASN A 77 -5.77 22.93 22.23
CA ASN A 77 -4.57 22.87 23.05
C ASN A 77 -3.84 21.57 22.72
N ILE A 78 -2.78 21.65 21.92
CA ILE A 78 -2.19 20.46 21.27
C ILE A 78 -1.59 19.47 22.25
N ILE A 79 -0.90 19.94 23.28
CA ILE A 79 -0.33 19.01 24.27
C ILE A 79 -1.47 18.42 25.13
N TYR A 80 -2.59 19.14 25.36
CA TYR A 80 -3.78 18.54 25.98
C TYR A 80 -4.36 17.43 25.10
N GLU A 81 -4.52 17.69 23.80
CA GLU A 81 -5.01 16.70 22.83
C GLU A 81 -4.06 15.50 22.75
N ILE A 82 -2.74 15.69 22.68
CA ILE A 82 -1.77 14.58 22.65
C ILE A 82 -1.87 13.69 23.91
N GLN A 83 -2.22 14.27 25.05
CA GLN A 83 -2.35 13.54 26.31
C GLN A 83 -3.72 12.88 26.50
N ASN A 84 -4.79 13.48 25.96
CA ASN A 84 -6.17 13.07 26.25
C ASN A 84 -6.88 12.42 25.05
N ASP A 85 -6.44 12.68 23.83
CA ASP A 85 -6.91 11.95 22.65
C ASP A 85 -6.17 10.61 22.54
N ILE A 86 -6.84 9.64 21.92
CA ILE A 86 -6.25 8.33 21.63
C ILE A 86 -6.30 8.14 20.13
N SER A 87 -5.19 7.75 19.54
CA SER A 87 -5.14 7.21 18.17
C SER A 87 -4.30 5.95 18.21
N ARG A 88 -4.95 4.79 18.06
CA ARG A 88 -4.31 3.49 18.17
C ARG A 88 -4.72 2.60 17.01
N LYS A 89 -3.73 2.03 16.32
CA LYS A 89 -3.92 1.01 15.29
C LYS A 89 -3.33 -0.31 15.76
N GLU A 90 -4.15 -1.34 15.79
CA GLU A 90 -3.74 -2.71 16.04
C GLU A 90 -3.81 -3.49 14.73
N ARG A 91 -2.69 -4.09 14.32
CA ARG A 91 -2.59 -4.83 13.07
C ARG A 91 -2.19 -6.27 13.34
N ASN A 92 -3.04 -7.19 12.91
CA ASN A 92 -2.76 -8.63 12.92
C ASN A 92 -2.57 -9.08 11.47
N ALA A 93 -1.34 -9.45 11.11
CA ALA A 93 -0.99 -9.91 9.78
C ALA A 93 -0.56 -11.37 9.81
N VAL A 94 -1.17 -12.18 8.96
CA VAL A 94 -0.77 -13.57 8.71
C VAL A 94 -0.54 -13.71 7.22
N SER A 95 0.67 -14.09 6.85
CA SER A 95 1.02 -14.43 5.48
C SER A 95 1.68 -15.79 5.45
N GLY A 96 1.47 -16.53 4.37
CA GLY A 96 2.04 -17.85 4.23
C GLY A 96 1.97 -18.33 2.79
N GLN A 97 2.95 -19.15 2.43
CA GLN A 97 3.02 -19.80 1.14
C GLN A 97 3.33 -21.28 1.38
N ILE A 98 2.58 -22.14 0.69
CA ILE A 98 2.89 -23.56 0.59
C ILE A 98 3.09 -23.91 -0.88
N TYR A 99 4.07 -24.74 -1.17
CA TYR A 99 4.27 -25.24 -2.51
C TYR A 99 4.84 -26.65 -2.51
N GLY A 100 4.63 -27.35 -3.61
CA GLY A 100 5.22 -28.65 -3.87
C GLY A 100 5.58 -28.78 -5.34
N THR A 101 6.74 -29.36 -5.60
CA THR A 101 7.22 -29.64 -6.96
C THR A 101 7.42 -31.14 -7.12
N ILE A 102 6.86 -31.69 -8.18
CA ILE A 102 7.07 -33.06 -8.60
C ILE A 102 7.83 -33.04 -9.92
N SER A 103 9.04 -33.56 -9.92
CA SER A 103 9.76 -33.87 -11.15
C SER A 103 9.33 -35.24 -11.65
N PHE A 104 9.00 -35.33 -12.94
CA PHE A 104 8.57 -36.56 -13.58
C PHE A 104 9.07 -36.58 -15.01
N LEU A 105 9.22 -37.77 -15.59
CA LEU A 105 10.06 -37.95 -16.77
C LEU A 105 11.47 -37.33 -16.52
N LYS A 106 12.34 -37.33 -17.52
CA LYS A 106 13.70 -36.81 -17.31
C LYS A 106 13.74 -35.29 -17.12
N ASP A 107 12.84 -34.60 -17.81
CA ASP A 107 12.99 -33.17 -18.13
C ASP A 107 11.77 -32.32 -17.75
N PHE A 108 10.76 -32.91 -17.08
CA PHE A 108 9.55 -32.19 -16.67
C PHE A 108 9.50 -31.97 -15.16
N ALA A 109 8.93 -30.84 -14.76
CA ALA A 109 8.54 -30.59 -13.38
C ALA A 109 7.17 -29.90 -13.34
N ALA A 110 6.31 -30.35 -12.43
CA ALA A 110 5.06 -29.68 -12.10
C ALA A 110 5.16 -29.07 -10.71
N THR A 111 4.83 -27.79 -10.57
CA THR A 111 4.80 -27.07 -9.30
C THR A 111 3.39 -26.57 -9.02
N VAL A 112 2.91 -26.79 -7.80
CA VAL A 112 1.67 -26.20 -7.30
C VAL A 112 2.00 -25.31 -6.12
N ARG A 113 1.43 -24.11 -6.07
CA ARG A 113 1.67 -23.10 -5.04
C ARG A 113 0.36 -22.50 -4.57
N GLY A 114 0.22 -22.35 -3.25
CA GLY A 114 -0.88 -21.63 -2.62
C GLY A 114 -0.33 -20.54 -1.72
N ASP A 115 -0.80 -19.30 -1.92
CA ASP A 115 -0.48 -18.16 -1.08
C ASP A 115 -1.71 -17.69 -0.31
N LEU A 116 -1.47 -17.27 0.93
CA LEU A 116 -2.42 -16.61 1.79
C LEU A 116 -1.81 -15.31 2.30
N TYR A 117 -2.57 -14.23 2.25
CA TYR A 117 -2.29 -13.01 2.98
C TYR A 117 -3.58 -12.53 3.65
N ASN A 118 -3.58 -12.41 4.97
CA ASN A 118 -4.71 -11.92 5.74
C ASN A 118 -4.23 -10.87 6.74
N VAL A 119 -4.75 -9.65 6.60
CA VAL A 119 -4.50 -8.57 7.53
C VAL A 119 -5.82 -8.12 8.12
N ASN A 120 -5.88 -8.06 9.45
CA ASN A 120 -6.94 -7.38 10.18
C ASN A 120 -6.34 -6.15 10.83
N ASN A 121 -6.92 -4.99 10.57
CA ASN A 121 -6.63 -3.77 11.30
C ASN A 121 -7.81 -3.43 12.20
N THR A 122 -7.51 -2.89 13.37
CA THR A 122 -8.48 -2.24 14.24
C THR A 122 -7.91 -0.90 14.63
N GLU A 123 -8.58 0.17 14.22
CA GLU A 123 -8.22 1.53 14.59
C GLU A 123 -9.22 2.04 15.62
N LYS A 124 -8.71 2.65 16.69
CA LYS A 124 -9.50 3.35 17.71
C LYS A 124 -9.02 4.78 17.76
N ALA A 125 -9.92 5.71 17.48
CA ALA A 125 -9.68 7.14 17.63
C ALA A 125 -10.66 7.73 18.65
N PHE A 126 -10.15 8.33 19.72
CA PHE A 126 -10.92 9.05 20.72
C PHE A 126 -10.50 10.51 20.73
N ASN A 127 -11.47 11.41 20.66
CA ASN A 127 -11.29 12.84 20.86
C ASN A 127 -11.94 13.26 22.16
N ASN A 128 -11.18 13.96 23.00
CA ASN A 128 -11.59 14.44 24.31
C ASN A 128 -12.76 15.44 24.24
N PRO A 129 -13.56 15.60 25.31
CA PRO A 129 -14.72 16.49 25.31
C PRO A 129 -14.40 17.98 25.57
N TYR A 130 -13.14 18.36 25.81
CA TYR A 130 -12.78 19.68 26.34
C TYR A 130 -12.19 20.63 25.28
N CYS A 131 -11.43 20.11 24.31
CA CYS A 131 -10.88 20.89 23.20
C CYS A 131 -10.74 20.04 21.93
N GLY A 132 -10.55 20.71 20.79
CA GLY A 132 -10.41 20.03 19.49
C GLY A 132 -11.69 19.36 19.00
N ASP A 133 -11.54 18.31 18.19
CA ASP A 133 -12.64 17.77 17.39
C ASP A 133 -13.75 17.07 18.19
N GLY A 134 -13.48 16.74 19.46
CA GLY A 134 -14.47 16.14 20.37
C GLY A 134 -15.25 17.15 21.21
N ALA A 135 -14.81 18.41 21.29
CA ALA A 135 -15.35 19.40 22.22
C ALA A 135 -16.83 19.73 21.94
N ALA A 136 -17.19 19.96 20.68
CA ALA A 136 -18.55 20.28 20.27
C ALA A 136 -19.56 19.13 20.54
N ASN A 137 -19.07 17.91 20.73
CA ASN A 137 -19.88 16.69 20.79
C ASN A 137 -19.83 15.99 22.16
N ASN A 138 -19.26 16.66 23.18
CA ASN A 138 -18.99 16.08 24.50
C ASN A 138 -18.22 14.75 24.40
N GLY A 139 -17.14 14.78 23.61
CA GLY A 139 -16.26 13.65 23.36
C GLY A 139 -16.78 12.75 22.24
N ARG A 140 -15.86 12.21 21.46
CA ARG A 140 -16.15 11.40 20.27
C ARG A 140 -15.24 10.19 20.22
N LEU A 141 -15.80 9.03 19.91
CA LEU A 141 -15.04 7.80 19.72
C LEU A 141 -15.42 7.21 18.37
N SER A 142 -14.42 6.93 17.54
CA SER A 142 -14.58 6.11 16.34
C SER A 142 -13.76 4.83 16.44
N LYS A 143 -14.29 3.77 15.85
CA LYS A 143 -13.59 2.51 15.62
C LYS A 143 -13.71 2.13 14.15
N VAL A 144 -12.59 1.73 13.57
CA VAL A 144 -12.51 1.15 12.22
C VAL A 144 -12.06 -0.29 12.39
N HIS A 145 -12.77 -1.21 11.75
CA HIS A 145 -12.30 -2.56 11.55
C HIS A 145 -12.20 -2.79 10.04
N ASP A 146 -11.00 -3.05 9.56
CA ASP A 146 -10.81 -3.43 8.17
C ASP A 146 -10.03 -4.73 8.06
N ARG A 147 -10.37 -5.51 7.02
CA ARG A 147 -9.74 -6.78 6.75
C ARG A 147 -9.46 -6.94 5.28
N THR A 148 -8.19 -7.14 4.95
CA THR A 148 -7.74 -7.57 3.63
C THR A 148 -7.45 -9.07 3.65
N ARG A 149 -7.98 -9.79 2.67
CA ARG A 149 -7.69 -11.19 2.40
C ARG A 149 -7.29 -11.38 0.96
N GLU A 150 -6.19 -12.06 0.75
CA GLU A 150 -5.70 -12.44 -0.57
C GLU A 150 -5.40 -13.92 -0.59
N TYR A 151 -5.87 -14.57 -1.64
CA TYR A 151 -5.60 -15.96 -1.95
C TYR A 151 -5.04 -16.02 -3.36
N ARG A 152 -3.95 -16.74 -3.53
CA ARG A 152 -3.40 -17.03 -4.85
C ARG A 152 -3.14 -18.51 -4.98
N PHE A 153 -3.51 -19.06 -6.13
CA PHE A 153 -3.26 -20.44 -6.46
C PHE A 153 -2.60 -20.49 -7.83
N THR A 154 -1.42 -21.09 -7.89
CA THR A 154 -0.61 -21.17 -9.11
C THR A 154 -0.26 -22.61 -9.40
N GLN A 155 -0.41 -23.00 -10.67
CA GLN A 155 -0.01 -24.30 -11.20
C GLN A 155 0.97 -24.05 -12.34
N GLU A 156 2.13 -24.68 -12.30
CA GLU A 156 3.20 -24.50 -13.27
C GLU A 156 3.64 -25.87 -13.80
N LEU A 157 3.83 -25.98 -15.10
CA LEU A 157 4.45 -27.10 -15.78
C LEU A 157 5.66 -26.59 -16.55
N THR A 158 6.84 -27.06 -16.20
CA THR A 158 8.07 -26.75 -16.89
C THR A 158 8.60 -27.96 -17.66
N TRP A 159 9.23 -27.70 -18.79
CA TRP A 159 10.02 -28.64 -19.55
C TRP A 159 11.35 -27.99 -19.93
N THR A 160 12.46 -28.61 -19.53
CA THR A 160 13.80 -28.08 -19.78
C THR A 160 14.68 -29.17 -20.35
N HIS A 161 15.22 -28.97 -21.56
CA HIS A 161 16.01 -29.99 -22.24
C HIS A 161 17.23 -29.42 -22.96
N ASP A 162 18.35 -30.14 -22.86
CA ASP A 162 19.60 -29.84 -23.53
C ASP A 162 19.86 -30.81 -24.70
N PHE A 163 20.03 -30.27 -25.91
CA PHE A 163 20.47 -30.98 -27.11
C PHE A 163 21.83 -30.46 -27.58
N ASP A 164 22.93 -31.07 -27.15
CA ASP A 164 24.30 -30.60 -27.49
C ASP A 164 24.47 -29.10 -27.20
N LYS A 165 24.44 -28.24 -28.22
CA LYS A 165 24.56 -26.78 -28.09
C LYS A 165 23.22 -26.06 -27.89
N HIS A 166 22.10 -26.76 -27.94
CA HIS A 166 20.77 -26.18 -27.83
C HIS A 166 20.24 -26.41 -26.43
N HIS A 167 19.69 -25.37 -25.82
CA HIS A 167 18.96 -25.48 -24.56
C HIS A 167 17.57 -24.88 -24.76
N ILE A 168 16.53 -25.63 -24.39
CA ILE A 168 15.14 -25.19 -24.49
C ILE A 168 14.50 -25.25 -23.10
N ASP A 169 13.83 -24.17 -22.72
CA ASP A 169 13.05 -24.06 -21.49
C ASP A 169 11.64 -23.58 -21.83
N VAL A 170 10.64 -24.37 -21.48
CA VAL A 170 9.23 -24.07 -21.71
C VAL A 170 8.50 -24.09 -20.37
N LEU A 171 7.65 -23.08 -20.16
CA LEU A 171 6.74 -22.98 -19.02
C LEU A 171 5.31 -22.83 -19.54
N LEU A 172 4.39 -23.58 -18.94
CA LEU A 172 2.96 -23.32 -18.97
C LEU A 172 2.50 -23.09 -17.54
N ALA A 173 1.71 -22.05 -17.30
CA ALA A 173 1.22 -21.76 -15.97
C ALA A 173 -0.23 -21.26 -15.98
N HIS A 174 -0.91 -21.54 -14.88
CA HIS A 174 -2.24 -21.05 -14.57
C HIS A 174 -2.19 -20.39 -13.18
N GLU A 175 -2.82 -19.23 -13.05
CA GLU A 175 -2.89 -18.50 -11.78
C GLU A 175 -4.30 -17.97 -11.56
N SER A 176 -4.84 -18.26 -10.37
CA SER A 176 -6.09 -17.67 -9.89
C SER A 176 -5.78 -16.81 -8.66
N PHE A 177 -6.32 -15.60 -8.62
CA PHE A 177 -6.13 -14.67 -7.52
C PHE A 177 -7.47 -14.08 -7.07
N LYS A 178 -7.64 -13.95 -5.75
CA LYS A 178 -8.78 -13.25 -5.14
C LYS A 178 -8.27 -12.32 -4.06
N HIS A 179 -8.57 -11.04 -4.19
CA HIS A 179 -8.47 -10.01 -3.18
C HIS A 179 -9.87 -9.69 -2.63
N SER A 180 -9.96 -9.54 -1.31
CA SER A 180 -11.19 -9.14 -0.63
C SER A 180 -10.87 -8.16 0.47
N TYR A 181 -11.55 -7.03 0.45
CA TYR A 181 -11.45 -5.98 1.45
C TYR A 181 -12.80 -5.79 2.11
N ASN A 182 -12.83 -5.87 3.44
CA ASN A 182 -13.99 -5.57 4.26
C ASN A 182 -13.65 -4.36 5.13
N TYR A 183 -14.59 -3.46 5.28
CA TYR A 183 -14.46 -2.25 6.08
C TYR A 183 -15.73 -2.06 6.88
N ASP A 184 -15.58 -1.81 8.19
CA ASP A 184 -16.63 -1.41 9.10
C ASP A 184 -16.18 -0.17 9.87
N PHE A 185 -17.06 0.83 9.93
CA PHE A 185 -16.85 2.07 10.67
C PHE A 185 -17.97 2.26 11.68
N MET A 186 -17.60 2.70 12.87
CA MET A 186 -18.55 3.08 13.91
C MET A 186 -18.08 4.36 14.59
N MET A 187 -19.00 5.28 14.84
CA MET A 187 -18.74 6.50 15.59
C MET A 187 -19.86 6.79 16.58
N LYS A 188 -19.45 7.15 17.80
CA LYS A 188 -20.35 7.58 18.86
C LYS A 188 -19.83 8.83 19.57
N GLU A 189 -20.78 9.58 20.12
CA GLU A 189 -20.57 10.85 20.81
C GLU A 189 -21.33 10.89 22.14
N GLN A 190 -21.19 11.99 22.88
CA GLN A 190 -21.79 12.20 24.20
C GLN A 190 -21.29 11.18 25.23
N MET A 191 -20.02 11.35 25.61
CA MET A 191 -19.37 10.56 26.64
C MET A 191 -20.08 10.71 27.98
N LYS A 192 -20.38 9.59 28.65
CA LYS A 192 -21.08 9.58 29.95
C LYS A 192 -20.12 9.66 31.14
N VAL A 193 -19.01 8.92 31.09
CA VAL A 193 -18.03 8.83 32.19
C VAL A 193 -16.65 9.18 31.68
N SER A 194 -15.98 10.16 32.30
CA SER A 194 -14.62 10.55 31.94
C SER A 194 -13.62 9.39 32.09
N GLY A 195 -12.62 9.33 31.20
CA GLY A 195 -11.58 8.30 31.19
C GLY A 195 -12.00 6.93 30.64
N ASN A 196 -13.30 6.66 30.44
CA ASN A 196 -13.79 5.44 29.82
C ASN A 196 -13.97 5.62 28.31
N THR A 197 -13.05 5.09 27.52
CA THR A 197 -13.07 5.22 26.05
C THR A 197 -13.65 4.00 25.34
N GLU A 198 -14.57 3.28 25.99
CA GLU A 198 -15.32 2.18 25.35
C GLU A 198 -16.63 2.64 24.74
N MET A 199 -17.01 2.04 23.60
CA MET A 199 -18.19 2.45 22.80
C MET A 199 -19.51 2.48 23.60
N SER A 200 -19.65 1.63 24.62
CA SER A 200 -20.83 1.61 25.51
C SER A 200 -20.94 2.87 26.38
N ASN A 201 -19.85 3.60 26.58
CA ASN A 201 -19.80 4.83 27.38
C ASN A 201 -20.33 6.06 26.64
N PHE A 202 -20.55 5.98 25.33
CA PHE A 202 -21.06 7.07 24.51
C PHE A 202 -22.57 6.90 24.30
N ALA A 203 -23.36 7.96 24.47
CA ALA A 203 -24.82 7.86 24.48
C ALA A 203 -25.42 7.89 23.07
N LYS A 204 -24.81 8.62 22.13
CA LYS A 204 -25.36 8.86 20.79
C LYS A 204 -24.52 8.16 19.73
N MET A 205 -25.14 7.32 18.90
CA MET A 205 -24.52 6.83 17.67
C MET A 205 -24.68 7.89 16.59
N THR A 206 -23.57 8.28 15.95
CA THR A 206 -23.56 9.34 14.95
C THR A 206 -23.31 8.83 13.54
N SER A 207 -22.55 7.74 13.41
CA SER A 207 -22.34 7.08 12.13
C SER A 207 -22.05 5.60 12.36
N ILE A 208 -22.59 4.79 11.46
CA ILE A 208 -22.24 3.39 11.29
C ILE A 208 -22.29 3.12 9.80
N ASP A 209 -21.24 2.52 9.27
CA ASP A 209 -21.16 2.20 7.84
C ASP A 209 -20.27 0.97 7.64
N GLY A 210 -20.41 0.32 6.50
CA GLY A 210 -19.56 -0.79 6.15
C GLY A 210 -19.77 -1.27 4.73
N TYR A 211 -18.72 -1.83 4.14
CA TYR A 211 -18.76 -2.34 2.77
C TYR A 211 -17.75 -3.46 2.56
N ASN A 212 -17.95 -4.16 1.43
CA ASN A 212 -17.04 -5.17 0.93
C ASN A 212 -16.66 -4.87 -0.51
N GLN A 213 -15.39 -5.05 -0.84
CA GLN A 213 -14.86 -4.99 -2.19
C GLN A 213 -14.16 -6.31 -2.50
N GLU A 214 -14.47 -6.88 -3.65
CA GLU A 214 -13.81 -8.09 -4.16
C GLU A 214 -13.19 -7.81 -5.53
N TYR A 215 -11.98 -8.33 -5.71
CA TYR A 215 -11.28 -8.32 -6.98
C TYR A 215 -10.71 -9.70 -7.24
N THR A 216 -10.95 -10.24 -8.44
CA THR A 216 -10.43 -11.55 -8.83
C THR A 216 -9.78 -11.48 -10.19
N THR A 217 -8.67 -12.20 -10.34
CA THR A 217 -8.07 -12.46 -11.64
C THR A 217 -7.90 -13.93 -11.90
N GLU A 218 -7.84 -14.23 -13.19
CA GLU A 218 -7.64 -15.57 -13.72
C GLU A 218 -6.68 -15.46 -14.90
N SER A 219 -5.58 -16.20 -14.87
CA SER A 219 -4.47 -15.98 -15.79
C SER A 219 -3.92 -17.28 -16.34
N TYR A 220 -3.60 -17.27 -17.64
CA TYR A 220 -2.93 -18.35 -18.34
C TYR A 220 -1.65 -17.80 -18.97
N LEU A 221 -0.51 -18.38 -18.61
CA LEU A 221 0.81 -17.93 -19.05
C LEU A 221 1.52 -19.06 -19.80
N SER A 222 2.23 -18.68 -20.85
CA SER A 222 3.21 -19.54 -21.51
C SER A 222 4.49 -18.77 -21.76
N ARG A 223 5.63 -19.44 -21.61
CA ARG A 223 6.95 -18.88 -21.93
C ARG A 223 7.79 -19.94 -22.61
N ALA A 224 8.51 -19.57 -23.66
CA ALA A 224 9.52 -20.38 -24.30
C ALA A 224 10.83 -19.60 -24.37
N ARG A 225 11.90 -20.24 -23.91
CA ARG A 225 13.26 -19.72 -23.94
C ARG A 225 14.13 -20.69 -24.70
N TYR A 226 14.98 -20.14 -25.55
CA TYR A 226 15.91 -20.90 -26.37
C TYR A 226 17.29 -20.28 -26.28
N ASN A 227 18.29 -21.12 -26.08
CA ASN A 227 19.68 -20.76 -26.09
C ASN A 227 20.41 -21.65 -27.10
N PHE A 228 21.18 -21.02 -27.99
CA PHE A 228 22.11 -21.71 -28.88
C PHE A 228 23.56 -21.34 -28.54
N ALA A 229 24.34 -22.36 -28.16
CA ALA A 229 25.77 -22.33 -27.89
C ALA A 229 26.18 -21.27 -26.87
N GLU A 230 25.30 -20.95 -25.91
CA GLU A 230 25.47 -19.90 -24.91
C GLU A 230 25.71 -18.51 -25.51
N ARG A 231 25.27 -18.31 -26.75
CA ARG A 231 25.58 -17.12 -27.54
C ARG A 231 24.35 -16.38 -28.02
N TYR A 232 23.36 -17.10 -28.51
CA TYR A 232 22.11 -16.53 -29.00
C TYR A 232 20.98 -16.99 -28.11
N PHE A 233 20.25 -16.03 -27.57
CA PHE A 233 19.15 -16.24 -26.66
C PHE A 233 17.90 -15.68 -27.32
N LEU A 234 16.82 -16.45 -27.31
CA LEU A 234 15.48 -16.03 -27.69
C LEU A 234 14.56 -16.26 -26.51
N ASP A 235 13.69 -15.31 -26.23
CA ASP A 235 12.64 -15.40 -25.22
C ASP A 235 11.32 -14.97 -25.84
N ALA A 236 10.30 -15.78 -25.66
CA ALA A 236 8.94 -15.47 -26.05
C ALA A 236 8.01 -15.76 -24.89
N SER A 237 7.07 -14.87 -24.62
CA SER A 237 6.02 -15.09 -23.63
C SER A 237 4.66 -14.65 -24.16
N PHE A 238 3.63 -15.33 -23.70
CA PHE A 238 2.25 -14.99 -23.97
C PHE A 238 1.43 -15.23 -22.70
N ARG A 239 0.61 -14.24 -22.32
CA ARG A 239 -0.28 -14.30 -21.18
C ARG A 239 -1.68 -13.87 -21.58
N ARG A 240 -2.69 -14.58 -21.08
CA ARG A 240 -4.10 -14.22 -21.18
C ARG A 240 -4.65 -14.01 -19.78
N ASP A 241 -5.05 -12.77 -19.49
CA ASP A 241 -5.45 -12.32 -18.15
C ASP A 241 -6.91 -11.90 -18.12
N GLY A 242 -7.65 -12.47 -17.19
CA GLY A 242 -9.03 -12.15 -16.86
C GLY A 242 -9.07 -11.27 -15.62
N SER A 243 -9.80 -10.15 -15.67
CA SER A 243 -10.05 -9.28 -14.51
C SER A 243 -11.55 -9.15 -14.25
N SER A 244 -11.95 -9.25 -12.98
CA SER A 244 -13.34 -9.07 -12.56
C SER A 244 -13.87 -7.65 -12.71
N ARG A 245 -13.00 -6.68 -13.04
CA ARG A 245 -13.35 -5.27 -13.23
C ARG A 245 -14.05 -4.99 -14.55
N PHE A 246 -13.97 -5.92 -15.50
CA PHE A 246 -14.52 -5.77 -16.85
C PHE A 246 -15.67 -6.73 -17.13
N SER A 247 -16.57 -6.35 -18.04
CA SER A 247 -17.63 -7.24 -18.52
C SER A 247 -17.10 -8.28 -19.52
N ASP A 248 -16.13 -7.91 -20.35
CA ASP A 248 -15.28 -8.84 -21.10
C ASP A 248 -13.92 -8.89 -20.37
N PRO A 249 -13.68 -9.93 -19.54
CA PRO A 249 -12.60 -9.89 -18.57
C PRO A 249 -11.22 -10.02 -19.21
N TRP A 250 -11.13 -10.53 -20.44
CA TRP A 250 -9.89 -11.05 -21.00
C TRP A 250 -9.06 -10.02 -21.78
N GLY A 251 -7.79 -9.89 -21.41
CA GLY A 251 -6.73 -9.26 -22.19
C GLY A 251 -5.69 -10.29 -22.65
N ASN A 252 -5.03 -10.03 -23.77
CA ASN A 252 -3.92 -10.84 -24.26
C ASN A 252 -2.67 -9.97 -24.33
N PHE A 253 -1.57 -10.48 -23.78
CA PHE A 253 -0.31 -9.77 -23.61
C PHE A 253 0.83 -10.69 -24.02
N TRP A 254 1.86 -10.16 -24.65
CA TRP A 254 2.96 -10.99 -25.16
C TRP A 254 4.27 -10.21 -25.15
N SER A 255 5.37 -10.94 -25.19
CA SER A 255 6.70 -10.37 -25.36
C SER A 255 7.56 -11.24 -26.25
N LEU A 256 8.46 -10.60 -26.99
CA LEU A 256 9.52 -11.24 -27.75
C LEU A 256 10.84 -10.53 -27.46
N GLY A 257 11.87 -11.31 -27.16
CA GLY A 257 13.20 -10.81 -26.86
C GLY A 257 14.27 -11.67 -27.53
N ALA A 258 15.37 -11.01 -27.89
CA ALA A 258 16.57 -11.68 -28.35
C ALA A 258 17.79 -11.07 -27.64
N SER A 259 18.80 -11.89 -27.38
CA SER A 259 20.10 -11.43 -26.93
C SER A 259 21.22 -12.18 -27.64
N TRP A 260 22.29 -11.46 -27.94
CA TRP A 260 23.44 -11.98 -28.64
C TRP A 260 24.72 -11.58 -27.91
N ILE A 261 25.48 -12.58 -27.49
CA ILE A 261 26.81 -12.37 -26.91
C ILE A 261 27.83 -12.27 -28.04
N ILE A 262 28.01 -11.04 -28.52
CA ILE A 262 28.90 -10.69 -29.63
C ILE A 262 30.34 -11.11 -29.31
N SER A 263 30.80 -10.93 -28.07
CA SER A 263 32.17 -11.28 -27.64
C SER A 263 32.54 -12.76 -27.84
N GLN A 264 31.56 -13.67 -27.95
CA GLN A 264 31.82 -15.09 -28.22
C GLN A 264 32.01 -15.41 -29.71
N GLU A 265 31.86 -14.43 -30.60
CA GLU A 265 32.03 -14.62 -32.03
C GLU A 265 33.49 -14.80 -32.43
N LYS A 266 33.70 -15.57 -33.50
CA LYS A 266 35.06 -15.82 -34.00
C LYS A 266 35.79 -14.54 -34.39
N PHE A 267 35.07 -13.54 -34.93
CA PHE A 267 35.64 -12.25 -35.34
C PHE A 267 36.02 -11.34 -34.17
N MET A 268 35.52 -11.61 -32.95
CA MET A 268 35.86 -10.83 -31.76
C MET A 268 37.09 -11.39 -31.02
N LYS A 269 37.57 -12.59 -31.39
CA LYS A 269 38.65 -13.28 -30.66
C LYS A 269 39.96 -12.50 -30.63
N ASP A 270 40.23 -11.67 -31.63
CA ASP A 270 41.46 -10.88 -31.73
C ASP A 270 41.37 -9.57 -30.93
N LEU A 271 40.19 -9.18 -30.44
CA LEU A 271 39.96 -7.94 -29.71
C LEU A 271 40.09 -8.15 -28.19
N THR A 272 41.33 -8.15 -27.69
CA THR A 272 41.64 -8.39 -26.27
C THR A 272 41.22 -7.27 -25.30
N TRP A 273 40.82 -6.11 -25.82
CA TRP A 273 40.34 -5.00 -25.00
C TRP A 273 38.84 -5.07 -24.68
N ILE A 274 38.09 -5.98 -25.32
CA ILE A 274 36.67 -6.25 -25.05
C ILE A 274 36.57 -7.58 -24.32
N ASP A 275 36.20 -7.57 -23.05
CA ASP A 275 36.06 -8.79 -22.24
C ASP A 275 34.68 -9.43 -22.44
N ASN A 276 33.65 -8.59 -22.56
CA ASN A 276 32.29 -9.02 -22.86
C ASN A 276 31.56 -7.95 -23.66
N LEU A 277 30.75 -8.39 -24.62
CA LEU A 277 29.87 -7.52 -25.38
C LEU A 277 28.60 -8.28 -25.68
N LYS A 278 27.48 -7.75 -25.22
CA LYS A 278 26.16 -8.34 -25.38
C LYS A 278 25.21 -7.28 -25.94
N PHE A 279 24.49 -7.66 -26.98
CA PHE A 279 23.40 -6.89 -27.53
C PHE A 279 22.08 -7.55 -27.15
N ARG A 280 21.08 -6.75 -26.75
CA ARG A 280 19.74 -7.20 -26.39
C ARG A 280 18.71 -6.31 -27.07
N VAL A 281 17.63 -6.93 -27.52
CA VAL A 281 16.45 -6.23 -28.01
C VAL A 281 15.21 -6.98 -27.55
N SER A 282 14.20 -6.28 -27.07
CA SER A 282 12.91 -6.87 -26.72
C SER A 282 11.77 -5.91 -26.98
N TYR A 283 10.62 -6.47 -27.34
CA TYR A 283 9.36 -5.75 -27.40
C TYR A 283 8.30 -6.56 -26.66
N GLY A 284 7.45 -5.89 -25.89
CA GLY A 284 6.34 -6.56 -25.23
C GLY A 284 5.20 -5.61 -24.89
N GLU A 285 4.03 -6.21 -24.72
CA GLU A 285 2.79 -5.55 -24.32
C GLU A 285 2.43 -6.00 -22.90
N VAL A 286 2.07 -5.05 -22.05
CA VAL A 286 1.57 -5.30 -20.69
C VAL A 286 0.19 -4.68 -20.50
N GLY A 287 -0.65 -5.36 -19.73
CA GLY A 287 -1.99 -4.92 -19.38
C GLY A 287 -2.06 -4.27 -18.01
N ASN A 288 -2.86 -3.21 -17.90
CA ASN A 288 -3.24 -2.58 -16.65
C ASN A 288 -4.76 -2.48 -16.53
N ASP A 289 -5.30 -2.97 -15.43
CA ASP A 289 -6.73 -2.85 -15.08
C ASP A 289 -6.98 -1.87 -13.91
N ALA A 290 -5.91 -1.26 -13.36
CA ALA A 290 -5.99 -0.28 -12.29
C ALA A 290 -6.83 0.95 -12.67
N GLY A 291 -6.90 1.28 -13.95
CA GLY A 291 -7.70 2.39 -14.49
C GLY A 291 -9.22 2.17 -14.43
N ALA A 292 -9.70 0.95 -14.15
CA ALA A 292 -11.11 0.65 -13.94
C ALA A 292 -11.39 0.41 -12.45
N ASP A 293 -12.51 0.93 -11.95
CA ASP A 293 -12.97 0.62 -10.59
C ASP A 293 -13.49 -0.83 -10.47
N TYR A 294 -13.56 -1.37 -9.25
CA TYR A 294 -13.89 -2.77 -8.95
C TYR A 294 -15.14 -3.30 -9.66
N TYR A 295 -16.14 -2.43 -9.83
CA TYR A 295 -17.44 -2.77 -10.43
C TYR A 295 -17.85 -1.79 -11.52
N ALA A 296 -16.90 -1.18 -12.24
CA ALA A 296 -17.17 -0.12 -13.21
C ALA A 296 -18.13 -0.52 -14.36
N TYR A 297 -18.21 -1.81 -14.68
CA TYR A 297 -19.16 -2.35 -15.66
C TYR A 297 -20.59 -2.57 -15.12
N LYS A 298 -20.79 -2.43 -13.80
CA LYS A 298 -22.08 -2.63 -13.12
C LYS A 298 -22.77 -1.31 -12.83
N GLU A 299 -24.09 -1.38 -12.70
CA GLU A 299 -24.89 -0.30 -12.14
C GLU A 299 -24.83 -0.41 -10.61
N LEU A 300 -24.45 0.68 -9.95
CA LEU A 300 -24.33 0.74 -8.49
C LEU A 300 -25.34 1.71 -7.91
N PHE A 301 -25.82 1.36 -6.73
CA PHE A 301 -26.75 2.15 -5.93
C PHE A 301 -26.12 2.44 -4.58
N TYR A 302 -26.30 3.66 -4.08
CA TYR A 302 -26.05 3.97 -2.69
C TYR A 302 -27.30 3.61 -1.88
N SER A 303 -27.12 2.93 -0.76
CA SER A 303 -28.17 2.61 0.19
C SER A 303 -28.10 3.62 1.33
N ASP A 304 -29.22 4.22 1.68
CA ASP A 304 -29.32 5.24 2.72
C ASP A 304 -30.58 5.01 3.57
N VAL A 305 -30.70 5.76 4.66
CA VAL A 305 -31.87 5.74 5.55
C VAL A 305 -32.37 7.17 5.73
N ASN A 306 -33.62 7.41 5.32
CA ASN A 306 -34.30 8.68 5.56
C ASN A 306 -35.41 8.48 6.60
N ALA A 307 -35.26 9.06 7.78
CA ALA A 307 -36.22 8.97 8.88
C ALA A 307 -36.61 7.52 9.26
N GLY A 308 -35.66 6.58 9.17
CA GLY A 308 -35.88 5.16 9.46
C GLY A 308 -36.46 4.35 8.29
N ILE A 309 -36.70 4.97 7.14
CA ILE A 309 -37.12 4.29 5.90
C ILE A 309 -35.89 4.10 5.01
N GLY A 310 -35.67 2.87 4.56
CA GLY A 310 -34.61 2.57 3.61
C GLY A 310 -34.85 3.26 2.26
N ALA A 311 -33.81 3.90 1.75
CA ALA A 311 -33.80 4.54 0.45
C ALA A 311 -32.60 4.06 -0.36
N PHE A 312 -32.72 4.08 -1.68
CA PHE A 312 -31.58 3.85 -2.56
C PHE A 312 -31.65 4.82 -3.73
N TYR A 313 -30.48 5.25 -4.20
CA TYR A 313 -30.37 6.03 -5.42
C TYR A 313 -29.15 5.59 -6.22
N LYS A 314 -29.26 5.70 -7.53
CA LYS A 314 -28.21 5.30 -8.46
C LYS A 314 -27.00 6.22 -8.32
N ILE A 315 -25.82 5.63 -8.19
CA ILE A 315 -24.54 6.37 -8.09
C ILE A 315 -23.59 6.10 -9.26
N GLN A 316 -23.84 5.05 -10.05
CA GLN A 316 -22.97 4.70 -11.17
C GLN A 316 -23.75 4.27 -12.40
N ILE A 317 -23.36 4.81 -13.56
CA ILE A 317 -23.79 4.32 -14.86
C ILE A 317 -22.83 3.20 -15.29
N PRO A 318 -23.32 2.00 -15.63
CA PRO A 318 -22.47 0.90 -16.05
C PRO A 318 -21.77 1.18 -17.39
N ASN A 319 -20.48 0.85 -17.50
CA ASN A 319 -19.78 0.83 -18.78
C ASN A 319 -19.26 -0.58 -19.11
N LYS A 320 -20.04 -1.34 -19.88
CA LYS A 320 -19.67 -2.70 -20.31
C LYS A 320 -18.56 -2.73 -21.37
N ASN A 321 -18.23 -1.58 -21.97
CA ASN A 321 -17.19 -1.47 -23.01
C ASN A 321 -15.81 -1.14 -22.43
N LEU A 322 -15.67 -1.06 -21.10
CA LEU A 322 -14.37 -0.95 -20.45
C LEU A 322 -13.51 -2.16 -20.78
N LYS A 323 -12.25 -1.88 -21.06
CA LYS A 323 -11.24 -2.85 -21.47
C LYS A 323 -9.92 -2.54 -20.78
N TRP A 324 -9.01 -3.50 -20.82
CA TRP A 324 -7.64 -3.33 -20.39
C TRP A 324 -6.97 -2.12 -21.06
N GLU A 325 -6.17 -1.41 -20.28
CA GLU A 325 -5.19 -0.47 -20.81
C GLU A 325 -3.93 -1.26 -21.19
N THR A 326 -3.55 -1.22 -22.47
CA THR A 326 -2.36 -1.93 -22.98
C THR A 326 -1.24 -0.94 -23.23
N SER A 327 -0.07 -1.21 -22.67
CA SER A 327 1.15 -0.44 -22.94
C SER A 327 2.20 -1.33 -23.59
N GLY A 328 2.76 -0.86 -24.71
CA GLY A 328 3.84 -1.53 -25.43
C GLY A 328 5.18 -0.87 -25.13
N SER A 329 6.22 -1.67 -24.93
CA SER A 329 7.57 -1.18 -24.64
C SER A 329 8.60 -1.85 -25.54
N LEU A 330 9.47 -1.06 -26.15
CA LEU A 330 10.65 -1.51 -26.89
C LEU A 330 11.87 -1.24 -26.00
N ASP A 331 12.78 -2.19 -25.88
CA ASP A 331 14.06 -2.04 -25.18
C ASP A 331 15.15 -2.51 -26.13
N ILE A 332 16.15 -1.65 -26.34
CA ILE A 332 17.38 -1.96 -27.07
C ILE A 332 18.55 -1.64 -26.15
N ALA A 333 19.39 -2.64 -25.85
CA ALA A 333 20.51 -2.49 -24.95
C ALA A 333 21.82 -3.02 -25.55
N LEU A 334 22.90 -2.28 -25.30
CA LEU A 334 24.27 -2.73 -25.53
C LEU A 334 25.04 -2.69 -24.21
N GLU A 335 25.42 -3.87 -23.73
CA GLU A 335 26.10 -4.08 -22.47
C GLU A 335 27.51 -4.60 -22.73
N GLY A 336 28.50 -4.14 -21.96
CA GLY A 336 29.85 -4.64 -22.13
C GLY A 336 30.80 -4.36 -20.99
N ARG A 337 31.94 -5.06 -21.05
CA ARG A 337 33.09 -4.86 -20.17
C ARG A 337 34.34 -4.71 -21.03
N LEU A 338 35.10 -3.64 -20.76
CA LEU A 338 36.32 -3.28 -21.46
C LEU A 338 37.52 -3.28 -20.51
N PHE A 339 38.69 -3.67 -21.01
CA PHE A 339 39.99 -3.65 -20.32
C PHE A 339 40.02 -4.31 -18.93
N ASN A 340 39.11 -5.25 -18.68
CA ASN A 340 38.79 -5.85 -17.39
C ASN A 340 38.43 -4.87 -16.28
N ARG A 341 38.13 -3.61 -16.58
CA ARG A 341 38.00 -2.54 -15.57
C ARG A 341 36.77 -1.66 -15.75
N PHE A 342 36.28 -1.50 -16.97
CA PHE A 342 35.19 -0.59 -17.29
C PHE A 342 33.96 -1.38 -17.72
N ASN A 343 32.88 -1.31 -16.94
CA ASN A 343 31.58 -1.86 -17.31
C ASN A 343 30.68 -0.74 -17.82
N PHE A 344 29.93 -0.99 -18.88
CA PHE A 344 28.93 -0.07 -19.40
C PHE A 344 27.63 -0.78 -19.79
N SER A 345 26.53 -0.03 -19.74
CA SER A 345 25.24 -0.38 -20.33
C SER A 345 24.70 0.86 -21.02
N LEU A 346 24.29 0.72 -22.28
CA LEU A 346 23.60 1.75 -23.04
C LEU A 346 22.23 1.21 -23.40
N ASP A 347 21.19 1.83 -22.87
CA ASP A 347 19.81 1.39 -23.00
C ASP A 347 18.98 2.47 -23.71
N PHE A 348 18.13 2.04 -24.64
CA PHE A 348 17.12 2.86 -25.30
C PHE A 348 15.76 2.19 -25.10
N PHE A 349 14.81 2.93 -24.52
CA PHE A 349 13.48 2.44 -24.18
C PHE A 349 12.38 3.46 -24.46
#